data_AF-A0A1M5JP71-F1
#
_entry.id   AF-A0A1M5JP71-F1
#
_cell.length_a   1.000
_cell.length_b   1.000
_cell.length_c   1.000
_cell.angle_alpha   90.00
_cell.angle_beta   90.00
_cell.angle_gamma   90.00
#
_symmetry.space_group_name_H-M   'P 1'
#
loop_
_entity.id
_entity.type
_entity.pdbx_description
1 polymer ?
#
loop_
_entity_poly.entity_id
_entity_poly.type
_entity_poly.pdbx_seq_one_letter_code
_entity_poly.pdbx_strand_id
1 'polypeptide(L)'
;MIIKRSQNFWLAAFYLSKYGISTINNKCLPPVELKTKYWKNAYSLFFENLGDGRSIKAFENSLKNARDSFDSHLKDSNRIGWKSKSGNGSDLPDIALFVYNKYNELDRKFLWKQVKSLISGDLKLSISSSRSSNVALTQIKGRNPDWNREELILALDLYFNLEHGQMHKGNIEVIALSKLLRDLNTHEIVADPQKFRNPSGISRRLGNFKTMDSGYSGEGLTNSGKLAKEIWDEFVKDKRKLKLEAGLIRNTVLQLSNLEDKKEDLPIRADRLSFNYNYHKNLESNPLTIELKINETLNTRSGLECSICKFSFHEYYGEIGRGLIEIHFDKNLDTKNSYDRIDLDDFILVCGNCHKIIDKYYSAITSTDLKNLIKD
;
A
#
# COMPACT_ATOMS: atom_id res chain seq x y z
N MET A 1 -34.28 7.47 21.36
CA MET A 1 -34.28 8.82 20.77
C MET A 1 -33.84 8.71 19.31
N ILE A 2 -34.66 9.14 18.35
CA ILE A 2 -34.31 9.05 16.91
C ILE A 2 -33.37 10.20 16.57
N ILE A 3 -32.08 9.90 16.37
CA ILE A 3 -31.09 10.91 15.99
C ILE A 3 -31.30 11.23 14.51
N LYS A 4 -31.70 12.47 14.20
CA LYS A 4 -31.93 12.95 12.83
C LYS A 4 -30.62 12.93 12.01
N ARG A 5 -30.74 12.71 10.70
CA ARG A 5 -29.59 12.70 9.77
C ARG A 5 -29.42 14.10 9.18
N SER A 6 -28.23 14.68 9.27
CA SER A 6 -27.91 16.00 8.70
C SER A 6 -27.83 15.97 7.17
N GLN A 7 -27.83 17.14 6.53
CA GLN A 7 -27.62 17.23 5.07
C GLN A 7 -26.27 16.62 4.64
N ASN A 8 -25.21 16.80 5.46
CA ASN A 8 -23.90 16.21 5.21
C ASN A 8 -23.92 14.68 5.34
N PHE A 9 -24.71 14.15 6.27
CA PHE A 9 -24.95 12.71 6.38
C PHE A 9 -25.57 12.15 5.10
N TRP A 10 -26.57 12.84 4.57
CA TRP A 10 -27.22 12.47 3.31
C TRP A 10 -26.32 12.65 2.08
N LEU A 11 -25.44 13.65 2.08
CA LEU A 11 -24.44 13.84 1.03
C LEU A 11 -23.42 12.68 1.00
N ALA A 12 -22.93 12.25 2.15
CA ALA A 12 -22.07 11.07 2.25
C ALA A 12 -22.78 9.81 1.74
N ALA A 13 -24.04 9.59 2.16
CA ALA A 13 -24.87 8.49 1.70
C ALA A 13 -25.11 8.50 0.17
N PHE A 14 -25.42 9.67 -0.40
CA PHE A 14 -25.64 9.87 -1.83
C PHE A 14 -24.38 9.51 -2.64
N TYR A 15 -23.21 10.04 -2.24
CA TYR A 15 -21.95 9.77 -2.90
C TYR A 15 -21.58 8.28 -2.88
N LEU A 16 -21.78 7.63 -1.73
CA LEU A 16 -21.56 6.19 -1.56
C LEU A 16 -22.48 5.34 -2.45
N SER A 17 -23.72 5.78 -2.68
CA SER A 17 -24.67 5.08 -3.56
C SER A 17 -24.28 5.27 -5.03
N LYS A 18 -24.02 6.51 -5.44
CA LYS A 18 -23.74 6.89 -6.84
C LYS A 18 -22.44 6.33 -7.41
N TYR A 19 -21.36 6.30 -6.63
CA TYR A 19 -20.04 5.86 -7.12
C TYR A 19 -19.60 4.50 -6.56
N GLY A 20 -20.53 3.71 -6.04
CA GLY A 20 -20.28 2.30 -5.73
C GLY A 20 -20.00 1.50 -7.00
N ILE A 21 -18.96 0.66 -6.99
CA ILE A 21 -18.50 -0.09 -8.17
C ILE A 21 -19.12 -1.47 -8.15
N SER A 22 -19.74 -1.92 -9.24
CA SER A 22 -20.24 -3.29 -9.35
C SER A 22 -19.17 -4.23 -9.90
N THR A 23 -19.12 -5.45 -9.38
CA THR A 23 -18.16 -6.49 -9.79
C THR A 23 -18.90 -7.65 -10.43
N ILE A 24 -18.17 -8.50 -11.18
CA ILE A 24 -18.66 -9.65 -11.96
C ILE A 24 -19.58 -10.61 -11.15
N ASN A 25 -19.46 -10.61 -9.82
CA ASN A 25 -20.26 -11.45 -8.91
C ASN A 25 -21.40 -10.69 -8.19
N ASN A 26 -21.92 -9.59 -8.75
CA ASN A 26 -22.96 -8.74 -8.15
C ASN A 26 -22.61 -8.15 -6.76
N LYS A 27 -21.33 -8.18 -6.36
CA LYS A 27 -20.86 -7.55 -5.12
C LYS A 27 -20.47 -6.10 -5.43
N CYS A 28 -21.13 -5.16 -4.77
CA CYS A 28 -20.78 -3.74 -4.91
C CYS A 28 -19.67 -3.36 -3.93
N LEU A 29 -18.63 -2.68 -4.41
CA LEU A 29 -17.54 -2.09 -3.65
C LEU A 29 -17.79 -0.59 -3.39
N PRO A 30 -17.28 -0.02 -2.29
CA PRO A 30 -17.36 1.42 -2.06
C PRO A 30 -16.51 2.20 -3.10
N PRO A 31 -16.77 3.51 -3.27
CA PRO A 31 -16.01 4.39 -4.19
C PRO A 31 -14.49 4.29 -3.99
N VAL A 32 -13.73 4.27 -5.09
CA VAL A 32 -12.25 4.16 -5.06
C VAL A 32 -11.59 5.27 -4.24
N GLU A 33 -12.20 6.45 -4.21
CA GLU A 33 -11.70 7.62 -3.50
C GLU A 33 -11.61 7.43 -1.98
N LEU A 34 -12.39 6.49 -1.44
CA LEU A 34 -12.37 6.11 -0.02
C LEU A 34 -11.28 5.09 0.32
N LYS A 35 -10.57 4.56 -0.69
CA LYS A 35 -9.38 3.70 -0.54
C LYS A 35 -9.61 2.48 0.36
N THR A 36 -10.75 1.82 0.19
CA THR A 36 -11.11 0.59 0.91
C THR A 36 -11.94 -0.32 0.01
N LYS A 37 -11.83 -1.64 0.20
CA LYS A 37 -12.71 -2.65 -0.46
C LYS A 37 -13.89 -3.06 0.43
N TYR A 38 -13.96 -2.58 1.67
CA TYR A 38 -14.95 -2.96 2.67
C TYR A 38 -15.86 -1.80 3.07
N TRP A 39 -17.17 -2.04 3.05
CA TRP A 39 -18.19 -1.05 3.40
C TRP A 39 -18.11 -0.54 4.84
N LYS A 40 -17.81 -1.42 5.81
CA LYS A 40 -17.65 -1.00 7.22
C LYS A 40 -16.56 0.04 7.39
N ASN A 41 -15.42 -0.17 6.73
CA ASN A 41 -14.31 0.77 6.74
C ASN A 41 -14.70 2.08 6.03
N ALA A 42 -15.43 1.99 4.91
CA ALA A 42 -15.91 3.18 4.21
C ALA A 42 -16.86 4.02 5.07
N TYR A 43 -17.73 3.39 5.85
CA TYR A 43 -18.60 4.10 6.79
C TYR A 43 -17.80 4.72 7.93
N SER A 44 -16.86 3.97 8.52
CA SER A 44 -16.08 4.43 9.67
C SER A 44 -15.33 5.76 9.43
N LEU A 45 -14.92 6.05 8.19
CA LEU A 45 -14.29 7.32 7.79
C LEU A 45 -15.15 8.56 8.14
N PHE A 46 -16.47 8.41 8.05
CA PHE A 46 -17.42 9.49 8.30
C PHE A 46 -17.82 9.60 9.78
N PHE A 47 -17.41 8.66 10.63
CA PHE A 47 -17.98 8.50 11.97
C PHE A 47 -17.67 9.67 12.90
N GLU A 48 -16.43 10.20 12.94
CA GLU A 48 -16.12 11.25 13.92
C GLU A 48 -16.85 12.57 13.58
N ASN A 49 -17.00 12.89 12.29
CA ASN A 49 -17.69 14.10 11.85
C ASN A 49 -19.22 13.97 11.72
N LEU A 50 -19.75 12.76 11.46
CA LEU A 50 -21.18 12.53 11.19
C LEU A 50 -21.86 11.59 12.20
N GLY A 51 -21.14 11.16 13.23
CA GLY A 51 -21.63 10.25 14.25
C GLY A 51 -22.88 10.77 14.97
N ASP A 52 -22.93 12.08 15.22
CA ASP A 52 -23.98 12.80 15.98
C ASP A 52 -24.41 12.07 17.27
N GLY A 53 -23.44 11.54 18.03
CA GLY A 53 -23.69 10.82 19.29
C GLY A 53 -24.18 9.37 19.12
N ARG A 54 -24.23 8.83 17.90
CA ARG A 54 -24.48 7.39 17.66
C ARG A 54 -23.30 6.55 18.11
N SER A 55 -23.56 5.31 18.53
CA SER A 55 -22.50 4.29 18.59
C SER A 55 -22.01 3.97 17.18
N ILE A 56 -20.77 3.50 17.04
CA ILE A 56 -20.17 3.12 15.74
C ILE A 56 -21.10 2.19 14.96
N LYS A 57 -21.60 1.13 15.60
CA LYS A 57 -22.51 0.15 14.98
C LYS A 57 -23.85 0.78 14.56
N ALA A 58 -24.39 1.70 15.36
CA ALA A 58 -25.62 2.41 15.03
C ALA A 58 -25.42 3.39 13.87
N PHE A 59 -24.25 4.03 13.79
CA PHE A 59 -23.87 4.90 12.69
C PHE A 59 -23.68 4.12 11.38
N GLU A 60 -22.91 3.03 11.38
CA GLU A 60 -22.71 2.18 10.20
C GLU A 60 -24.04 1.71 9.61
N ASN A 61 -24.95 1.21 10.46
CA ASN A 61 -26.28 0.80 10.03
C ASN A 61 -27.10 1.98 9.50
N SER A 62 -26.97 3.16 10.12
CA SER A 62 -27.69 4.36 9.68
C SER A 62 -27.22 4.87 8.32
N LEU A 63 -25.90 4.86 8.08
CA LEU A 63 -25.29 5.33 6.84
C LEU A 63 -25.52 4.33 5.70
N LYS A 64 -25.47 3.03 6.00
CA LYS A 64 -25.90 1.96 5.08
C LYS A 64 -27.35 2.16 4.64
N ASN A 65 -28.28 2.34 5.59
CA ASN A 65 -29.70 2.50 5.27
C ASN A 65 -29.98 3.79 4.48
N ALA A 66 -29.26 4.87 4.77
CA ALA A 66 -29.37 6.13 4.02
C ALA A 66 -28.78 6.01 2.60
N ARG A 67 -27.71 5.23 2.43
CA ARG A 67 -27.16 4.93 1.10
C ARG A 67 -28.16 4.12 0.28
N ASP A 68 -28.70 3.05 0.88
CA ASP A 68 -29.60 2.12 0.19
C ASP A 68 -30.91 2.79 -0.28
N SER A 69 -31.34 3.89 0.36
CA SER A 69 -32.51 4.65 -0.09
C SER A 69 -32.29 5.41 -1.41
N PHE A 70 -31.05 5.64 -1.86
CA PHE A 70 -30.77 6.25 -3.15
C PHE A 70 -30.67 5.23 -4.30
N ASP A 71 -30.51 3.94 -3.99
CA ASP A 71 -30.24 2.89 -4.97
C ASP A 71 -31.41 2.74 -5.99
N SER A 72 -32.65 3.10 -5.62
CA SER A 72 -33.81 3.07 -6.53
C SER A 72 -33.99 4.34 -7.39
N HIS A 73 -33.26 5.41 -7.09
CA HIS A 73 -33.42 6.73 -7.72
C HIS A 73 -32.28 7.06 -8.70
N LEU A 74 -31.19 6.29 -8.70
CA LEU A 74 -30.03 6.47 -9.56
C LEU A 74 -30.08 5.49 -10.75
N LYS A 75 -30.43 5.98 -11.95
CA LYS A 75 -30.59 5.18 -13.18
C LYS A 75 -29.28 4.54 -13.69
N ASP A 76 -28.13 5.13 -13.35
CA ASP A 76 -26.80 4.68 -13.79
C ASP A 76 -25.99 3.97 -12.68
N SER A 77 -26.61 3.68 -11.52
CA SER A 77 -25.90 2.93 -10.48
C SER A 77 -25.92 1.45 -10.84
N ASN A 78 -24.75 0.82 -10.94
CA ASN A 78 -24.63 -0.62 -11.21
C ASN A 78 -25.05 -1.51 -10.01
N ARG A 79 -25.95 -1.02 -9.14
CA ARG A 79 -26.34 -1.65 -7.87
C ARG A 79 -27.83 -1.99 -7.85
N ILE A 80 -28.14 -3.18 -7.34
CA ILE A 80 -29.52 -3.60 -7.05
C ILE A 80 -29.78 -3.35 -5.56
N GLY A 81 -30.56 -2.30 -5.25
CA GLY A 81 -31.02 -1.99 -3.89
C GLY A 81 -32.14 -2.91 -3.41
N TRP A 82 -32.48 -2.82 -2.12
CA TRP A 82 -33.61 -3.56 -1.53
C TRP A 82 -34.93 -3.01 -2.07
N LYS A 83 -35.70 -3.82 -2.82
CA LYS A 83 -37.03 -3.46 -3.33
C LYS A 83 -38.12 -3.92 -2.36
N SER A 84 -39.12 -3.07 -2.12
CA SER A 84 -40.31 -3.45 -1.36
C SER A 84 -41.18 -4.44 -2.16
N LYS A 85 -42.10 -5.15 -1.50
CA LYS A 85 -43.02 -6.13 -2.13
C LYS A 85 -43.88 -5.54 -3.26
N SER A 86 -43.99 -4.21 -3.37
CA SER A 86 -44.77 -3.49 -4.37
C SER A 86 -43.93 -2.88 -5.50
N GLY A 87 -42.63 -3.19 -5.61
CA GLY A 87 -41.79 -2.84 -6.76
C GLY A 87 -41.38 -1.38 -6.89
N ASN A 88 -42.04 -0.46 -6.17
CA ASN A 88 -41.64 0.95 -6.08
C ASN A 88 -40.70 1.15 -4.88
N GLY A 89 -39.61 1.89 -5.10
CA GLY A 89 -38.69 2.34 -4.06
C GLY A 89 -39.42 3.26 -3.07
N SER A 90 -38.97 3.30 -1.82
CA SER A 90 -39.49 4.26 -0.83
C SER A 90 -39.18 5.69 -1.28
N ASP A 91 -40.13 6.61 -1.09
CA ASP A 91 -39.91 8.04 -1.31
C ASP A 91 -38.71 8.54 -0.49
N LEU A 92 -37.84 9.33 -1.13
CA LEU A 92 -36.71 9.96 -0.45
C LEU A 92 -37.24 11.01 0.54
N PRO A 93 -36.75 11.05 1.79
CA PRO A 93 -37.05 12.15 2.70
C PRO A 93 -36.66 13.51 2.10
N ASP A 94 -37.36 14.59 2.44
CA ASP A 94 -37.15 15.93 1.83
C ASP A 94 -35.68 16.38 1.80
N ILE A 95 -34.92 16.13 2.88
CA ILE A 95 -33.49 16.46 2.96
C ILE A 95 -32.65 15.61 1.99
N ALA A 96 -33.02 14.34 1.81
CA ALA A 96 -32.37 13.44 0.86
C ALA A 96 -32.71 13.81 -0.59
N LEU A 97 -33.96 14.21 -0.85
CA LEU A 97 -34.39 14.72 -2.16
C LEU A 97 -33.68 16.04 -2.52
N PHE A 98 -33.50 16.93 -1.55
CA PHE A 98 -32.69 18.14 -1.73
C PHE A 98 -31.24 17.83 -2.10
N VAL A 99 -30.61 16.87 -1.40
CA VAL A 99 -29.25 16.41 -1.73
C VAL A 99 -29.21 15.82 -3.14
N TYR A 100 -30.18 14.98 -3.50
CA TYR A 100 -30.26 14.40 -4.84
C TYR A 100 -30.33 15.50 -5.92
N ASN A 101 -31.32 16.40 -5.84
CA ASN A 101 -31.51 17.47 -6.84
C ASN A 101 -30.30 18.41 -6.93
N LYS A 102 -29.63 18.69 -5.80
CA LYS A 102 -28.49 19.60 -5.75
C LYS A 102 -27.20 19.00 -6.32
N TYR A 103 -26.95 17.71 -6.10
CA TYR A 103 -25.65 17.10 -6.36
C TYR A 103 -25.66 16.08 -7.51
N ASN A 104 -26.82 15.70 -8.05
CA ASN A 104 -26.89 14.69 -9.10
C ASN A 104 -26.22 15.13 -10.42
N GLU A 105 -26.39 16.39 -10.82
CA GLU A 105 -25.81 16.88 -12.07
C GLU A 105 -24.35 17.37 -11.93
N LEU A 106 -23.76 17.29 -10.72
CA LEU A 106 -22.39 17.74 -10.50
C LEU A 106 -21.36 16.70 -10.93
N ASP A 107 -20.25 17.20 -11.46
CA ASP A 107 -19.08 16.37 -11.79
C ASP A 107 -18.48 15.69 -10.54
N ARG A 108 -18.01 14.45 -10.75
CA ARG A 108 -17.49 13.55 -9.71
C ARG A 108 -16.37 14.20 -8.89
N LYS A 109 -15.49 14.98 -9.52
CA LYS A 109 -14.36 15.65 -8.86
C LYS A 109 -14.83 16.73 -7.88
N PHE A 110 -15.84 17.50 -8.27
CA PHE A 110 -16.42 18.55 -7.43
C PHE A 110 -17.21 17.96 -6.26
N LEU A 111 -17.99 16.91 -6.53
CA LEU A 111 -18.75 16.21 -5.50
C LEU A 111 -17.83 15.55 -4.47
N TRP A 112 -16.73 14.95 -4.93
CA TRP A 112 -15.71 14.40 -4.03
C TRP A 112 -15.09 15.45 -3.12
N LYS A 113 -14.80 16.67 -3.62
CA LYS A 113 -14.27 17.76 -2.78
C LYS A 113 -15.15 18.06 -1.57
N GLN A 114 -16.48 18.02 -1.75
CA GLN A 114 -17.44 18.24 -0.67
C GLN A 114 -17.46 17.05 0.31
N VAL A 115 -17.53 15.82 -0.20
CA VAL A 115 -17.60 14.59 0.62
C VAL A 115 -16.32 14.39 1.42
N LYS A 116 -15.16 14.72 0.84
CA LYS A 116 -13.86 14.64 1.50
C LYS A 116 -13.79 15.47 2.78
N SER A 117 -14.50 16.60 2.83
CA SER A 117 -14.56 17.45 4.03
C SER A 117 -15.36 16.84 5.19
N LEU A 118 -16.14 15.78 4.93
CA LEU A 118 -16.98 15.10 5.90
C LEU A 118 -16.29 13.89 6.56
N ILE A 119 -15.06 13.60 6.17
CA ILE A 119 -14.25 12.50 6.71
C ILE A 119 -13.32 13.05 7.79
N SER A 120 -13.11 12.25 8.83
CA SER A 120 -12.39 12.65 10.03
C SER A 120 -10.90 12.26 9.91
N GLY A 121 -10.00 13.18 10.31
CA GLY A 121 -8.52 13.16 10.26
C GLY A 121 -7.87 11.99 9.51
N ASP A 122 -7.68 12.10 8.18
CA ASP A 122 -6.37 12.37 7.57
C ASP A 122 -6.47 13.38 6.41
N LEU A 123 -7.05 14.55 6.66
CA LEU A 123 -6.89 15.69 5.75
C LEU A 123 -6.95 17.10 6.39
N LYS A 124 -6.72 17.19 7.71
CA LYS A 124 -6.52 18.46 8.41
C LYS A 124 -5.50 18.25 9.54
N LEU A 125 -4.23 18.51 9.26
CA LEU A 125 -3.23 18.94 10.24
C LEU A 125 -2.01 19.51 9.49
N SER A 126 -2.07 20.80 9.15
CA SER A 126 -0.89 21.65 8.89
C SER A 126 -1.30 23.14 8.93
N ILE A 127 -1.72 23.64 10.09
CA ILE A 127 -1.52 25.07 10.41
C ILE A 127 -0.90 25.17 11.80
N SER A 128 0.29 25.78 11.83
CA SER A 128 1.07 26.32 12.95
C SER A 128 1.70 25.34 13.96
N SER A 129 3.01 25.19 13.78
CA SER A 129 4.10 25.28 14.76
C SER A 129 3.79 25.18 16.27
N SER A 130 4.63 24.38 16.92
CA SER A 130 5.08 24.47 18.32
C SER A 130 4.01 24.31 19.41
N ARG A 131 3.91 23.10 19.97
CA ARG A 131 4.29 22.81 21.36
C ARG A 131 3.95 21.36 21.69
N SER A 132 4.76 20.80 22.58
CA SER A 132 4.54 19.52 23.25
C SER A 132 3.10 19.39 23.74
N SER A 133 2.42 18.33 23.37
CA SER A 133 1.32 17.76 24.14
C SER A 133 1.05 16.33 23.71
N ASN A 134 1.07 15.44 24.70
CA ASN A 134 0.67 14.04 24.61
C ASN A 134 -0.69 13.90 23.92
N VAL A 135 -0.71 13.43 22.68
CA VAL A 135 -1.93 12.95 22.03
C VAL A 135 -2.01 11.46 22.32
N ALA A 136 -3.01 11.06 23.11
CA ALA A 136 -3.30 9.66 23.37
C ALA A 136 -3.65 8.95 22.05
N LEU A 137 -2.70 8.20 21.51
CA LEU A 137 -2.88 7.35 20.34
C LEU A 137 -4.00 6.34 20.65
N THR A 138 -5.15 6.52 20.02
CA THR A 138 -6.33 5.67 20.19
C THR A 138 -6.03 4.27 19.65
N GLN A 139 -5.79 3.32 20.56
CA GLN A 139 -5.57 1.91 20.24
C GLN A 139 -6.78 1.34 19.50
N ILE A 140 -6.57 0.85 18.28
CA ILE A 140 -7.57 0.08 17.55
C ILE A 140 -7.60 -1.32 18.17
N LYS A 141 -8.79 -1.83 18.53
CA LYS A 141 -8.93 -3.21 19.03
C LYS A 141 -8.49 -4.19 17.93
N GLY A 142 -7.32 -4.80 18.09
CA GLY A 142 -6.76 -5.77 17.15
C GLY A 142 -5.32 -6.16 17.47
N ARG A 143 -4.81 -7.19 16.80
CA ARG A 143 -3.39 -7.56 16.86
C ARG A 143 -2.62 -6.70 15.85
N ASN A 144 -1.43 -6.25 16.24
CA ASN A 144 -0.51 -5.59 15.31
C ASN A 144 -0.16 -6.50 14.12
N PRO A 145 0.10 -5.93 12.94
CA PRO A 145 0.39 -6.71 11.76
C PRO A 145 1.63 -7.60 11.95
N ASP A 146 1.60 -8.76 11.29
CA ASP A 146 2.72 -9.68 11.28
C ASP A 146 3.93 -9.07 10.57
N TRP A 147 5.11 -9.67 10.78
CA TRP A 147 6.35 -9.24 10.13
C TRP A 147 6.26 -9.50 8.62
N ASN A 148 6.57 -8.50 7.81
CA ASN A 148 6.75 -8.67 6.37
C ASN A 148 8.22 -8.97 6.04
N ARG A 149 8.50 -9.12 4.75
CA ARG A 149 9.82 -9.47 4.26
C ARG A 149 10.87 -8.41 4.58
N GLU A 150 10.59 -7.15 4.27
CA GLU A 150 11.56 -6.04 4.39
C GLU A 150 11.97 -5.85 5.86
N GLU A 151 10.99 -5.93 6.78
CA GLU A 151 11.24 -5.88 8.22
C GLU A 151 12.11 -7.06 8.69
N LEU A 152 11.89 -8.26 8.14
CA LEU A 152 12.68 -9.45 8.46
C LEU A 152 14.09 -9.39 7.89
N ILE A 153 14.27 -8.85 6.69
CA ILE A 153 15.59 -8.62 6.07
C ILE A 153 16.42 -7.68 6.93
N LEU A 154 15.85 -6.53 7.33
CA LEU A 154 16.56 -5.58 8.18
C LEU A 154 16.87 -6.14 9.57
N ALA A 155 15.95 -6.93 10.13
CA ALA A 155 16.18 -7.60 11.42
C ALA A 155 17.25 -8.70 11.31
N LEU A 156 17.30 -9.45 10.22
CA LEU A 156 18.30 -10.49 9.99
C LEU A 156 19.69 -9.88 9.69
N ASP A 157 19.74 -8.78 8.93
CA ASP A 157 20.96 -8.01 8.73
C ASP A 157 21.51 -7.51 10.07
N LEU A 158 20.66 -6.96 10.95
CA LEU A 158 21.08 -6.58 12.30
C LEU A 158 21.55 -7.78 13.12
N TYR A 159 20.86 -8.92 13.04
CA TYR A 159 21.22 -10.14 13.75
C TYR A 159 22.68 -10.55 13.48
N PHE A 160 23.10 -10.55 12.21
CA PHE A 160 24.47 -10.94 11.85
C PHE A 160 25.53 -9.89 12.18
N ASN A 161 25.13 -8.66 12.54
CA ASN A 161 26.05 -7.58 12.91
C ASN A 161 26.16 -7.39 14.43
N LEU A 162 25.37 -8.12 15.25
CA LEU A 162 25.41 -8.04 16.70
C LEU A 162 25.91 -9.34 17.33
N GLU A 163 26.62 -9.22 18.45
CA GLU A 163 26.92 -10.36 19.31
C GLU A 163 25.68 -10.80 20.09
N HIS A 164 25.60 -12.10 20.45
CA HIS A 164 24.41 -12.67 21.09
C HIS A 164 23.95 -11.96 22.38
N GLY A 165 24.87 -11.38 23.15
CA GLY A 165 24.59 -10.62 24.38
C GLY A 165 24.08 -9.19 24.14
N GLN A 166 24.27 -8.65 22.94
CA GLN A 166 23.92 -7.27 22.58
C GLN A 166 22.46 -7.14 22.09
N MET A 167 21.76 -8.24 21.87
CA MET A 167 20.41 -8.29 21.28
C MET A 167 19.28 -7.91 22.26
N HIS A 168 19.51 -6.94 23.15
CA HIS A 168 18.56 -6.50 24.17
C HIS A 168 17.92 -5.14 23.82
N LYS A 169 16.73 -4.87 24.36
CA LYS A 169 15.93 -3.66 24.08
C LYS A 169 16.63 -2.31 24.32
N GLY A 170 17.67 -2.27 25.15
CA GLY A 170 18.46 -1.06 25.44
C GLY A 170 19.66 -0.83 24.52
N ASN A 171 19.92 -1.71 23.55
CA ASN A 171 21.05 -1.58 22.64
C ASN A 171 20.73 -0.50 21.57
N ILE A 172 21.71 0.35 21.27
CA ILE A 172 21.53 1.51 20.37
C ILE A 172 21.13 1.06 18.96
N GLU A 173 21.71 -0.01 18.43
CA GLU A 173 21.38 -0.55 17.11
C GLU A 173 19.97 -1.16 17.07
N VAL A 174 19.55 -1.82 18.16
CA VAL A 174 18.18 -2.33 18.31
C VAL A 174 17.16 -1.20 18.34
N ILE A 175 17.48 -0.10 19.02
CA ILE A 175 16.64 1.11 19.06
C ILE A 175 16.61 1.79 17.69
N ALA A 176 17.75 1.89 17.02
CA ALA A 176 17.86 2.47 15.68
C ALA A 176 17.01 1.69 14.67
N LEU A 177 17.08 0.35 14.69
CA LEU A 177 16.20 -0.48 13.87
C LEU A 177 14.72 -0.29 14.23
N SER A 178 14.38 -0.11 15.51
CA SER A 178 12.99 0.17 15.94
C SER A 178 12.45 1.43 15.30
N LYS A 179 13.25 2.48 15.26
CA LYS A 179 12.89 3.73 14.57
C LYS A 179 12.71 3.48 13.07
N LEU A 180 13.71 2.88 12.42
CA LEU A 180 13.68 2.58 11.00
C LEU A 180 12.45 1.76 10.56
N LEU A 181 12.11 0.69 11.30
CA LEU A 181 10.96 -0.15 10.98
C LEU A 181 9.61 0.56 11.15
N ARG A 182 9.55 1.56 12.02
CA ARG A 182 8.35 2.39 12.19
C ARG A 182 8.24 3.43 11.08
N ASP A 183 9.36 4.00 10.67
CA ASP A 183 9.45 4.98 9.59
C ASP A 183 9.23 4.35 8.20
N LEU A 184 9.48 3.04 8.07
CA LEU A 184 9.21 2.25 6.86
C LEU A 184 7.73 2.27 6.40
N ASN A 185 6.80 2.53 7.33
CA ASN A 185 5.34 2.52 7.14
C ASN A 185 4.78 1.46 6.18
N THR A 186 5.30 0.23 6.24
CA THR A 186 4.93 -0.85 5.31
C THR A 186 3.53 -1.42 5.55
N HIS A 187 2.83 -0.97 6.60
CA HIS A 187 1.53 -1.49 7.02
C HIS A 187 0.49 -0.39 7.04
N GLU A 188 -0.63 -0.60 6.36
CA GLU A 188 -1.73 0.38 6.29
C GLU A 188 -2.46 0.58 7.62
N ILE A 189 -2.46 -0.43 8.49
CA ILE A 189 -3.17 -0.40 9.78
C ILE A 189 -2.26 -0.98 10.85
N VAL A 190 -1.96 -0.16 11.85
CA VAL A 190 -1.25 -0.55 13.08
C VAL A 190 -2.22 -0.44 14.24
N ALA A 191 -2.51 -1.55 14.92
CA ALA A 191 -3.53 -1.61 15.96
C ALA A 191 -3.09 -0.92 17.27
N ASP A 192 -1.83 -1.12 17.66
CA ASP A 192 -1.19 -0.55 18.83
C ASP A 192 0.21 -0.02 18.46
N PRO A 193 0.34 1.28 18.13
CA PRO A 193 1.62 1.88 17.72
C PRO A 193 2.71 1.81 18.79
N GLN A 194 2.36 1.79 20.08
CA GLN A 194 3.35 1.70 21.16
C GLN A 194 4.03 0.32 21.18
N LYS A 195 3.27 -0.73 20.88
CA LYS A 195 3.78 -2.11 20.78
C LYS A 195 4.31 -2.47 19.40
N PHE A 196 3.96 -1.71 18.36
CA PHE A 196 4.39 -1.99 16.99
C PHE A 196 5.89 -1.77 16.85
N ARG A 197 6.61 -2.82 16.40
CA ARG A 197 8.06 -2.85 16.15
C ARG A 197 8.91 -2.09 17.19
N ASN A 198 8.51 -2.15 18.46
CA ASN A 198 9.24 -1.50 19.55
C ASN A 198 10.55 -2.27 19.86
N PRO A 199 11.50 -1.68 20.60
CA PRO A 199 12.81 -2.32 20.84
C PRO A 199 12.71 -3.70 21.52
N SER A 200 11.67 -3.92 22.34
CA SER A 200 11.41 -5.22 22.96
C SER A 200 10.96 -6.26 21.92
N GLY A 201 10.11 -5.86 20.98
CA GLY A 201 9.67 -6.69 19.86
C GLY A 201 10.81 -7.05 18.91
N ILE A 202 11.75 -6.12 18.67
CA ILE A 202 12.96 -6.39 17.89
C ILE A 202 13.88 -7.35 18.63
N SER A 203 14.20 -7.08 19.89
CA SER A 203 15.02 -7.99 20.72
C SER A 203 14.46 -9.41 20.72
N ARG A 204 13.13 -9.57 20.86
CA ARG A 204 12.46 -10.86 20.73
C ARG A 204 12.63 -11.47 19.33
N ARG A 205 12.50 -10.68 18.27
CA ARG A 205 12.69 -11.14 16.89
C ARG A 205 14.11 -11.65 16.65
N LEU A 206 15.13 -10.94 17.13
CA LEU A 206 16.53 -11.38 17.07
C LEU A 206 16.74 -12.68 17.85
N GLY A 207 16.13 -12.79 19.04
CA GLY A 207 16.14 -14.03 19.81
C GLY A 207 15.49 -15.22 19.10
N ASN A 208 14.49 -14.98 18.25
CA ASN A 208 13.87 -16.03 17.42
C ASN A 208 14.75 -16.47 16.25
N PHE A 209 15.73 -15.67 15.80
CA PHE A 209 16.69 -16.10 14.78
C PHE A 209 17.72 -17.07 15.35
N LYS A 210 18.06 -16.93 16.64
CA LYS A 210 19.00 -17.83 17.34
C LYS A 210 18.61 -19.31 17.26
N THR A 211 17.32 -19.64 17.15
CA THR A 211 16.88 -21.04 16.99
C THR A 211 17.26 -21.66 15.65
N MET A 212 17.54 -20.84 14.64
CA MET A 212 17.90 -21.27 13.29
C MET A 212 19.41 -21.15 13.04
N ASP A 213 20.13 -20.54 13.97
CA ASP A 213 21.58 -20.35 13.90
C ASP A 213 22.32 -21.57 14.43
N SER A 214 22.94 -22.32 13.51
CA SER A 214 23.78 -23.47 13.87
C SER A 214 25.04 -23.09 14.64
N GLY A 215 25.43 -21.80 14.64
CA GLY A 215 26.54 -21.27 15.44
C GLY A 215 26.16 -20.90 16.88
N TYR A 216 24.88 -21.01 17.27
CA TYR A 216 24.42 -20.70 18.62
C TYR A 216 24.18 -21.98 19.44
N SER A 217 24.79 -22.06 20.62
CA SER A 217 24.76 -23.25 21.48
C SER A 217 23.68 -23.23 22.59
N GLY A 218 22.81 -22.22 22.63
CA GLY A 218 21.78 -22.07 23.66
C GLY A 218 20.38 -22.47 23.18
N GLU A 219 19.43 -22.57 24.11
CA GLU A 219 18.01 -22.71 23.77
C GLU A 219 17.48 -21.38 23.22
N GLY A 220 17.13 -21.33 21.94
CA GLY A 220 16.48 -20.18 21.34
C GLY A 220 14.97 -20.14 21.64
N LEU A 221 14.34 -19.00 21.37
CA LEU A 221 12.89 -18.81 21.58
C LEU A 221 12.06 -19.56 20.52
N THR A 222 11.11 -20.39 20.96
CA THR A 222 10.26 -21.16 20.04
C THR A 222 9.37 -20.27 19.16
N ASN A 223 9.18 -20.70 17.90
CA ASN A 223 8.29 -20.11 16.88
C ASN A 223 8.81 -18.86 16.14
N SER A 224 9.78 -19.05 15.22
CA SER A 224 10.30 -18.01 14.33
C SER A 224 9.29 -17.57 13.25
N GLY A 225 8.34 -18.45 12.87
CA GLY A 225 7.35 -18.23 11.82
C GLY A 225 7.87 -18.63 10.43
N LYS A 226 6.96 -19.04 9.53
CA LYS A 226 7.30 -19.58 8.19
C LYS A 226 8.14 -18.61 7.35
N LEU A 227 7.69 -17.36 7.21
CA LEU A 227 8.39 -16.34 6.42
C LEU A 227 9.79 -16.05 6.97
N ALA A 228 9.97 -15.97 8.30
CA ALA A 228 11.28 -15.75 8.89
C ALA A 228 12.26 -16.89 8.59
N LYS A 229 11.76 -18.13 8.52
CA LYS A 229 12.56 -19.29 8.11
C LYS A 229 12.94 -19.20 6.63
N GLU A 230 12.02 -18.81 5.76
CA GLU A 230 12.31 -18.62 4.34
C GLU A 230 13.39 -17.55 4.11
N ILE A 231 13.31 -16.42 4.84
CA ILE A 231 14.33 -15.36 4.81
C ILE A 231 15.66 -15.85 5.35
N TRP A 232 15.65 -16.60 6.45
CA TRP A 232 16.86 -17.23 6.98
C TRP A 232 17.53 -18.13 5.93
N ASP A 233 16.77 -19.08 5.38
CA ASP A 233 17.28 -20.07 4.42
C ASP A 233 17.81 -19.40 3.13
N GLU A 234 17.18 -18.29 2.71
CA GLU A 234 17.62 -17.50 1.55
C GLU A 234 18.99 -16.84 1.78
N PHE A 235 19.20 -16.23 2.94
CA PHE A 235 20.34 -15.33 3.16
C PHE A 235 21.48 -15.90 4.02
N VAL A 236 21.25 -16.96 4.79
CA VAL A 236 22.26 -17.51 5.71
C VAL A 236 23.55 -17.92 4.98
N LYS A 237 23.43 -18.38 3.74
CA LYS A 237 24.57 -18.80 2.90
C LYS A 237 25.24 -17.64 2.14
N ASP A 238 24.52 -16.54 1.90
CA ASP A 238 25.07 -15.37 1.20
C ASP A 238 24.74 -14.07 1.95
N LYS A 239 25.57 -13.77 2.95
CA LYS A 239 25.50 -12.54 3.74
C LYS A 239 25.74 -11.28 2.91
N ARG A 240 26.39 -11.37 1.73
CA ARG A 240 26.58 -10.21 0.85
C ARG A 240 25.27 -9.85 0.16
N LYS A 241 24.51 -10.84 -0.33
CA LYS A 241 23.17 -10.64 -0.88
C LYS A 241 22.26 -9.95 0.15
N LEU A 242 22.30 -10.42 1.41
CA LEU A 242 21.54 -9.82 2.51
C LEU A 242 21.89 -8.35 2.73
N LYS A 243 23.19 -8.02 2.84
CA LYS A 243 23.66 -6.65 3.03
C LYS A 243 23.25 -5.73 1.88
N LEU A 244 23.27 -6.24 0.65
CA LEU A 244 22.81 -5.49 -0.52
C LEU A 244 21.32 -5.18 -0.42
N GLU A 245 20.48 -6.18 -0.17
CA GLU A 245 19.01 -6.00 -0.09
C GLU A 245 18.61 -5.11 1.10
N ALA A 246 19.23 -5.31 2.27
CA ALA A 246 19.05 -4.43 3.42
C ALA A 246 19.49 -2.98 3.12
N GLY A 247 20.60 -2.80 2.40
CA GLY A 247 21.08 -1.50 1.95
C GLY A 247 20.09 -0.77 1.03
N LEU A 248 19.49 -1.49 0.07
CA LEU A 248 18.45 -0.94 -0.80
C LEU A 248 17.23 -0.47 0.01
N ILE A 249 16.76 -1.29 0.96
CA ILE A 249 15.63 -0.92 1.84
C ILE A 249 15.96 0.34 2.65
N ARG A 250 17.16 0.42 3.27
CA ARG A 250 17.59 1.60 4.04
C ARG A 250 17.68 2.86 3.17
N ASN A 251 18.25 2.75 1.97
CA ASN A 251 18.37 3.87 1.04
C ASN A 251 17.01 4.40 0.59
N THR A 252 16.04 3.51 0.33
CA THR A 252 14.67 3.90 -0.01
C THR A 252 14.05 4.74 1.11
N VAL A 253 14.21 4.35 2.37
CA VAL A 253 13.69 5.11 3.52
C VAL A 253 14.36 6.48 3.62
N LEU A 254 15.69 6.54 3.51
CA LEU A 254 16.44 7.81 3.56
C LEU A 254 16.02 8.78 2.44
N GLN A 255 15.79 8.27 1.22
CA GLN A 255 15.30 9.08 0.11
C GLN A 255 13.91 9.65 0.40
N LEU A 256 13.00 8.87 0.96
CA LEU A 256 11.66 9.34 1.36
C LEU A 256 11.74 10.45 2.41
N SER A 257 12.50 10.24 3.48
CA SER A 257 12.67 11.25 4.53
C SER A 257 13.26 12.56 3.98
N ASN A 258 14.27 12.49 3.10
CA ASN A 258 14.86 13.67 2.47
C ASN A 258 13.91 14.41 1.50
N LEU A 259 12.91 13.71 0.93
CA LEU A 259 11.89 14.29 0.06
C LEU A 259 10.77 14.95 0.88
N GLU A 260 10.47 14.43 2.07
CA GLU A 260 9.52 15.01 3.03
C GLU A 260 10.01 16.37 3.55
N ASP A 261 11.32 16.50 3.81
CA ASP A 261 11.95 17.78 4.16
C ASP A 261 11.87 18.86 3.06
N LYS A 262 11.40 18.50 1.85
CA LYS A 262 11.30 19.38 0.67
C LYS A 262 9.88 19.59 0.13
N LYS A 263 8.83 19.04 0.75
CA LYS A 263 7.43 19.24 0.30
C LYS A 263 6.48 19.49 1.48
N GLU A 264 5.93 20.71 1.53
CA GLU A 264 4.65 20.96 2.22
C GLU A 264 3.51 20.27 1.42
N ASP A 265 2.58 19.64 2.15
CA ASP A 265 1.29 19.13 1.70
C ASP A 265 1.21 17.84 0.83
N LEU A 266 2.03 16.80 1.08
CA LEU A 266 1.67 15.44 0.63
C LEU A 266 0.98 14.60 1.72
N PRO A 267 -0.18 13.97 1.42
CA PRO A 267 -0.92 13.18 2.39
C PRO A 267 -0.22 11.85 2.71
N ILE A 268 -0.24 11.49 3.99
CA ILE A 268 0.39 10.35 4.69
C ILE A 268 0.28 8.99 3.95
N ARG A 269 -0.71 8.76 3.10
CA ARG A 269 -0.79 7.57 2.22
C ARG A 269 0.21 7.53 1.06
N ALA A 270 1.00 8.58 0.88
CA ALA A 270 2.08 8.62 -0.09
C ALA A 270 3.22 7.69 0.31
N ASP A 271 3.43 7.37 1.58
CA ASP A 271 4.64 6.67 2.05
C ASP A 271 4.78 5.22 1.56
N ARG A 272 3.77 4.36 1.64
CA ARG A 272 3.87 2.94 1.25
C ARG A 272 3.92 2.78 -0.27
N LEU A 273 3.10 3.53 -0.99
CA LEU A 273 3.13 3.51 -2.45
C LEU A 273 4.42 4.14 -2.97
N SER A 274 4.90 5.21 -2.34
CA SER A 274 6.20 5.82 -2.70
C SER A 274 7.36 4.93 -2.27
N PHE A 275 7.28 4.22 -1.16
CA PHE A 275 8.26 3.21 -0.75
C PHE A 275 8.32 2.10 -1.78
N ASN A 276 7.19 1.50 -2.15
CA ASN A 276 7.14 0.46 -3.16
C ASN A 276 7.67 0.94 -4.51
N TYR A 277 7.29 2.15 -4.93
CA TYR A 277 7.78 2.77 -6.15
C TYR A 277 9.29 3.03 -6.11
N ASN A 278 9.81 3.62 -5.03
CA ASN A 278 11.23 3.93 -4.90
C ASN A 278 12.06 2.65 -4.73
N TYR A 279 11.55 1.65 -4.01
CA TYR A 279 12.17 0.33 -3.91
C TYR A 279 12.23 -0.35 -5.28
N HIS A 280 11.13 -0.35 -6.02
CA HIS A 280 11.06 -0.79 -7.42
C HIS A 280 12.11 -0.07 -8.29
N LYS A 281 12.22 1.26 -8.20
CA LYS A 281 13.25 2.04 -8.89
C LYS A 281 14.69 1.69 -8.50
N ASN A 282 14.93 1.42 -7.22
CA ASN A 282 16.25 1.01 -6.74
C ASN A 282 16.63 -0.40 -7.25
N LEU A 283 15.66 -1.29 -7.46
CA LEU A 283 15.91 -2.59 -8.10
C LEU A 283 16.28 -2.44 -9.57
N GLU A 284 15.57 -1.58 -10.30
CA GLU A 284 15.79 -1.34 -11.74
C GLU A 284 17.09 -0.61 -12.06
N SER A 285 17.66 0.08 -11.08
CA SER A 285 18.90 0.84 -11.21
C SER A 285 20.12 0.14 -10.60
N ASN A 286 19.96 -1.08 -10.06
CA ASN A 286 21.07 -1.85 -9.50
C ASN A 286 22.03 -2.30 -10.62
N PRO A 287 23.29 -1.83 -10.66
CA PRO A 287 24.20 -2.12 -11.76
C PRO A 287 24.47 -3.61 -11.96
N LEU A 288 24.55 -4.37 -10.87
CA LEU A 288 24.80 -5.81 -10.92
C LEU A 288 23.59 -6.55 -11.51
N THR A 289 22.37 -6.18 -11.10
CA THR A 289 21.15 -6.78 -11.65
C THR A 289 20.99 -6.50 -13.14
N ILE A 290 21.28 -5.26 -13.56
CA ILE A 290 21.28 -4.86 -14.98
C ILE A 290 22.28 -5.71 -15.76
N GLU A 291 23.53 -5.78 -15.30
CA GLU A 291 24.59 -6.53 -15.96
C GLU A 291 24.24 -8.02 -16.08
N LEU A 292 23.79 -8.64 -14.98
CA LEU A 292 23.40 -10.04 -14.96
C LEU A 292 22.24 -10.32 -15.91
N LYS A 293 21.21 -9.47 -15.94
CA LYS A 293 20.04 -9.69 -16.81
C LYS A 293 20.35 -9.54 -18.30
N ILE A 294 21.19 -8.56 -18.64
CA ILE A 294 21.65 -8.35 -20.03
C ILE A 294 22.47 -9.56 -20.49
N ASN A 295 23.45 -10.00 -19.70
CA ASN A 295 24.30 -11.15 -20.03
C ASN A 295 23.50 -12.44 -20.15
N GLU A 296 22.55 -12.70 -19.24
CA GLU A 296 21.62 -13.84 -19.32
C GLU A 296 20.86 -13.86 -20.65
N THR A 297 20.36 -12.69 -21.08
CA THR A 297 19.59 -12.59 -22.33
C THR A 297 20.49 -12.83 -23.55
N LEU A 298 21.70 -12.26 -23.57
CA LEU A 298 22.66 -12.45 -24.67
C LEU A 298 23.17 -13.89 -24.78
N ASN A 299 23.21 -14.63 -23.67
CA ASN A 299 23.58 -16.05 -23.68
C ASN A 299 22.47 -16.96 -24.26
N THR A 300 21.22 -16.50 -24.23
CA THR A 300 20.04 -17.30 -24.62
C THR A 300 19.40 -16.83 -25.93
N ARG A 301 19.68 -15.60 -26.36
CA ARG A 301 19.09 -14.96 -27.55
C ARG A 301 20.16 -14.22 -28.35
N SER A 302 19.90 -14.00 -29.64
CA SER A 302 20.83 -13.32 -30.55
C SER A 302 20.88 -11.80 -30.39
N GLY A 303 20.00 -11.20 -29.58
CA GLY A 303 19.88 -9.75 -29.46
C GLY A 303 19.06 -9.29 -28.26
N LEU A 304 19.06 -7.98 -28.06
CA LEU A 304 18.34 -7.30 -26.98
C LEU A 304 17.10 -6.59 -27.56
N GLU A 305 15.95 -7.20 -27.37
CA GLU A 305 14.66 -6.67 -27.81
C GLU A 305 13.79 -6.26 -26.62
N CYS A 306 13.00 -5.20 -26.80
CA CYS A 306 11.95 -4.85 -25.85
C CYS A 306 10.93 -6.00 -25.73
N SER A 307 10.67 -6.47 -24.52
CA SER A 307 9.73 -7.56 -24.24
C SER A 307 8.27 -7.20 -24.60
N ILE A 308 7.99 -5.90 -24.70
CA ILE A 308 6.66 -5.33 -24.92
C ILE A 308 6.44 -5.02 -26.41
N CYS A 309 7.21 -4.08 -26.97
CA CYS A 309 7.02 -3.61 -28.35
C CYS A 309 7.98 -4.22 -29.38
N LYS A 310 8.85 -5.16 -28.97
CA LYS A 310 9.84 -5.83 -29.84
C LYS A 310 10.90 -4.93 -30.47
N PHE A 311 10.92 -3.63 -30.14
CA PHE A 311 11.96 -2.71 -30.61
C PHE A 311 13.36 -3.17 -30.18
N SER A 312 14.28 -3.22 -31.15
CA SER A 312 15.72 -3.46 -30.95
C SER A 312 16.50 -2.19 -31.31
N PHE A 313 17.27 -1.67 -30.36
CA PHE A 313 18.11 -0.49 -30.61
C PHE A 313 19.25 -0.80 -31.58
N HIS A 314 19.82 -2.01 -31.51
CA HIS A 314 20.88 -2.42 -32.43
C HIS A 314 20.37 -2.58 -33.86
N GLU A 315 19.19 -3.16 -34.07
CA GLU A 315 18.62 -3.29 -35.41
C GLU A 315 18.24 -1.94 -36.02
N TYR A 316 17.70 -1.03 -35.20
CA TYR A 316 17.26 0.28 -35.69
C TYR A 316 18.41 1.28 -35.87
N TYR A 317 19.35 1.35 -34.92
CA TYR A 317 20.43 2.33 -34.90
C TYR A 317 21.82 1.77 -35.26
N GLY A 318 21.96 0.47 -35.48
CA GLY A 318 23.25 -0.19 -35.72
C GLY A 318 24.11 -0.28 -34.46
N GLU A 319 25.43 -0.28 -34.61
CA GLU A 319 26.38 -0.51 -33.51
C GLU A 319 26.25 0.51 -32.35
N ILE A 320 25.86 1.75 -32.62
CA ILE A 320 25.66 2.76 -31.55
C ILE A 320 24.47 2.43 -30.65
N GLY A 321 23.54 1.59 -31.12
CA GLY A 321 22.40 1.09 -30.35
C GLY A 321 22.70 -0.16 -29.53
N ARG A 322 23.91 -0.72 -29.67
CA ARG A 322 24.29 -1.98 -29.01
C ARG A 322 24.32 -1.81 -27.50
N GLY A 323 23.65 -2.73 -26.79
CA GLY A 323 23.58 -2.70 -25.32
C GLY A 323 22.62 -1.65 -24.75
N LEU A 324 22.02 -0.78 -25.59
CA LEU A 324 21.02 0.18 -25.14
C LEU A 324 19.69 -0.55 -24.89
N ILE A 325 19.45 -0.91 -23.64
CA ILE A 325 18.15 -1.40 -23.17
C ILE A 325 18.04 -1.20 -21.66
N GLU A 326 16.82 -1.04 -21.17
CA GLU A 326 16.55 -0.87 -19.73
C GLU A 326 15.94 -2.16 -19.18
N ILE A 327 16.08 -2.39 -17.87
CA ILE A 327 15.37 -3.46 -17.18
C ILE A 327 14.17 -2.86 -16.45
N HIS A 328 13.06 -3.60 -16.42
CA HIS A 328 11.90 -3.26 -15.60
C HIS A 328 11.60 -4.40 -14.64
N PHE A 329 11.39 -4.10 -13.36
CA PHE A 329 10.96 -5.11 -12.38
C PHE A 329 9.45 -5.34 -12.54
N ASP A 330 9.09 -6.51 -13.06
CA ASP A 330 7.76 -6.88 -13.56
C ASP A 330 7.15 -8.02 -12.76
N LYS A 331 7.23 -7.91 -11.42
CA LYS A 331 6.59 -8.86 -10.52
C LYS A 331 5.13 -8.47 -10.29
N ASN A 332 4.20 -9.36 -10.60
CA ASN A 332 2.78 -9.17 -10.29
C ASN A 332 2.60 -8.93 -8.78
N LEU A 333 2.27 -7.70 -8.40
CA LEU A 333 1.98 -7.26 -7.01
C LEU A 333 0.64 -7.81 -6.46
N ASP A 334 0.12 -8.90 -7.03
CA ASP A 334 -1.29 -9.28 -6.87
C ASP A 334 -1.62 -10.00 -5.55
N THR A 335 -0.65 -10.18 -4.64
CA THR A 335 -0.96 -10.76 -3.32
C THR A 335 -0.15 -10.14 -2.19
N LYS A 336 -0.86 -9.93 -1.07
CA LYS A 336 -0.35 -9.58 0.26
C LYS A 336 1.10 -10.04 0.46
N ASN A 337 2.04 -9.09 0.55
CA ASN A 337 3.47 -9.29 0.88
C ASN A 337 4.38 -9.91 -0.22
N SER A 338 4.15 -9.71 -1.52
CA SER A 338 4.97 -10.34 -2.56
C SER A 338 6.29 -9.61 -2.90
N TYR A 339 7.30 -9.72 -2.02
CA TYR A 339 8.72 -9.64 -2.43
C TYR A 339 9.50 -10.91 -2.02
N ASP A 340 8.82 -12.01 -1.68
CA ASP A 340 9.34 -13.25 -1.05
C ASP A 340 10.57 -13.92 -1.68
N ARG A 341 11.01 -13.43 -2.84
CA ARG A 341 12.33 -13.57 -3.46
C ARG A 341 12.41 -12.60 -4.65
N ILE A 342 13.60 -12.08 -4.94
CA ILE A 342 13.88 -11.34 -6.17
C ILE A 342 14.84 -12.18 -6.99
N ASP A 343 14.35 -12.66 -8.13
CA ASP A 343 15.09 -13.47 -9.09
C ASP A 343 15.27 -12.69 -10.39
N LEU A 344 16.26 -13.06 -11.22
CA LEU A 344 16.48 -12.40 -12.52
C LEU A 344 15.27 -12.53 -13.45
N ASP A 345 14.45 -13.57 -13.28
CA ASP A 345 13.20 -13.77 -14.03
C ASP A 345 12.08 -12.78 -13.66
N ASP A 346 12.19 -12.08 -12.52
CA ASP A 346 11.28 -11.00 -12.17
C ASP A 346 11.54 -9.72 -12.99
N PHE A 347 12.61 -9.69 -13.79
CA PHE A 347 12.97 -8.54 -14.61
C PHE A 347 12.72 -8.83 -16.09
N ILE A 348 12.21 -7.83 -16.80
CA ILE A 348 12.06 -7.86 -18.26
C ILE A 348 12.93 -6.78 -18.91
N LEU A 349 13.35 -7.02 -20.15
CA LEU A 349 14.00 -5.99 -20.96
C LEU A 349 12.95 -5.09 -21.60
N VAL A 350 13.12 -3.78 -21.49
CA VAL A 350 12.22 -2.76 -22.06
C VAL A 350 13.00 -1.63 -22.72
N CYS A 351 12.45 -1.05 -23.79
CA CYS A 351 12.99 0.19 -24.34
C CYS A 351 12.60 1.40 -23.48
N GLY A 352 13.36 2.49 -23.58
CA GLY A 352 13.12 3.70 -22.78
C GLY A 352 11.74 4.34 -22.99
N ASN A 353 11.06 4.08 -24.12
CA ASN A 353 9.68 4.54 -24.32
C ASN A 353 8.68 3.69 -23.54
N CYS A 354 8.78 2.36 -23.61
CA CYS A 354 7.89 1.47 -22.86
C CYS A 354 8.11 1.60 -21.35
N HIS A 355 9.36 1.72 -20.90
CA HIS A 355 9.68 1.89 -19.49
C HIS A 355 9.04 3.16 -18.91
N LYS A 356 9.20 4.30 -19.60
CA LYS A 356 8.55 5.57 -19.21
C LYS A 356 7.03 5.47 -19.08
N ILE A 357 6.38 4.71 -19.97
CA ILE A 357 4.91 4.53 -19.89
C ILE A 357 4.54 3.69 -18.68
N ILE A 358 5.19 2.54 -18.45
CA ILE A 358 4.87 1.69 -17.30
C ILE A 358 5.13 2.44 -15.98
N ASP A 359 6.24 3.15 -15.88
CA ASP A 359 6.57 3.94 -14.69
C ASP A 359 5.53 5.03 -14.40
N LYS A 360 5.11 5.74 -15.44
CA LYS A 360 4.10 6.80 -15.32
C LYS A 360 2.78 6.26 -14.77
N TYR A 361 2.46 5.01 -15.08
CA TYR A 361 1.25 4.33 -14.65
C TYR A 361 1.55 3.18 -13.67
N TYR A 362 2.62 3.32 -12.86
CA TYR A 362 3.03 2.32 -11.87
C TYR A 362 1.83 1.88 -11.01
N SER A 363 1.70 0.57 -10.78
CA SER A 363 0.57 -0.11 -10.12
C SER A 363 -0.79 -0.07 -10.83
N ALA A 364 -0.93 0.66 -11.95
CA ALA A 364 -2.18 0.76 -12.71
C ALA A 364 -2.14 0.01 -14.05
N ILE A 365 -0.97 -0.14 -14.66
CA ILE A 365 -0.77 -0.84 -15.92
C ILE A 365 0.42 -1.80 -15.76
N THR A 366 0.22 -3.07 -16.10
CA THR A 366 1.29 -4.08 -16.16
C THR A 366 2.00 -4.05 -17.51
N SER A 367 3.17 -4.71 -17.62
CA SER A 367 3.84 -4.92 -18.90
C SER A 367 2.94 -5.61 -19.93
N THR A 368 2.09 -6.53 -19.47
CA THR A 368 1.13 -7.29 -20.27
C THR A 368 -0.01 -6.40 -20.75
N ASP A 369 -0.53 -5.54 -19.87
CA ASP A 369 -1.54 -4.55 -20.25
C ASP A 369 -1.00 -3.61 -21.32
N LEU A 370 0.21 -3.09 -21.15
CA LEU A 370 0.83 -2.21 -22.15
C LEU A 370 1.04 -2.94 -23.48
N LYS A 371 1.50 -4.20 -23.44
CA LYS A 371 1.67 -5.02 -24.64
C LYS A 371 0.36 -5.19 -25.42
N ASN A 372 -0.76 -5.37 -24.72
CA ASN A 372 -2.08 -5.51 -25.34
C ASN A 372 -2.64 -4.17 -25.87
N LEU A 373 -2.12 -3.03 -25.43
CA LEU A 373 -2.54 -1.70 -25.86
C LEU A 373 -1.80 -1.21 -27.12
N ILE A 374 -0.59 -1.70 -27.36
CA ILE A 374 0.20 -1.34 -28.55
C ILE A 374 -0.47 -2.01 -29.76
N LYS A 375 -0.76 -1.21 -30.78
CA LYS A 375 -1.20 -1.70 -32.08
C LYS A 375 0.03 -1.87 -32.96
N ASP A 376 0.08 -2.99 -33.69
CA ASP A 376 1.13 -3.29 -34.66
C ASP A 376 1.27 -2.20 -35.74
#